data_AF-A0A7J8BZT7-F1
#
_entry.id   AF-A0A7J8BZT7-F1
#
_cell.length_a   1.000
_cell.length_b   1.000
_cell.length_c   1.000
_cell.angle_alpha   90.00
_cell.angle_beta   90.00
_cell.angle_gamma   90.00
#
_symmetry.space_group_name_H-M   'P 1'
#
loop_
_entity.id
_entity.type
_entity.pdbx_description
1 polymer ?
#
loop_
_entity_poly.entity_id
_entity_poly.type
_entity_poly.pdbx_seq_one_letter_code
_entity_poly.pdbx_strand_id
1 'polypeptide(L)'
;MVALGFVLGLLLPLMPRAHTSADVGFRFASYIDDHMVLQKEPAGAVIWGYGISGATVTVTLCQDQETIMKKVTQVKAHSNRWMVVLDPLKPGGPYEVMAQQTLGRMNLTLRVHDVLFGDVWLCSGQSNMQMTVSQIFNATSELSNTAAYQSVRILSVSLVQAEQELEDLAGVDLPWSEPTSENLGHGNFKYMSAVCWLFGRDLYDTLQYPIGLISSSWSGTPIEAWSSGRSLKACGVPKQGFILSDPVSGPSEHSVLWNAMIHPLHNMTLKGVIWYQGESNANFNRDLYNCTFPTLIEDWRQTFHSGSQGQTDRLFPFGFVQLSSFLSHANSDDGFPQIRWHQTADFGHVPNLRMPNTFMAVAMDLCDRNSPFGSIHPRDKQTVAYRLHLGARAVAYGEKMLTFEGPLPKKIELLAHKGLLNLMYSQQILVQRQDDKIFEENYKVNTLQ
;
A
#
# COMPACT_ATOMS: atom_id res chain seq x y z
N MET A 1 -8.66 1.83 84.81
CA MET A 1 -8.25 0.67 84.00
C MET A 1 -8.40 1.06 82.54
N VAL A 2 -7.29 1.41 81.91
CA VAL A 2 -7.20 1.80 80.49
C VAL A 2 -6.63 0.60 79.74
N ALA A 3 -7.26 0.23 78.63
CA ALA A 3 -6.63 -0.63 77.62
C ALA A 3 -7.08 -0.16 76.23
N LEU A 4 -6.14 0.46 75.52
CA LEU A 4 -6.21 0.78 74.09
C LEU A 4 -6.04 -0.50 73.27
N GLY A 5 -6.89 -0.68 72.25
CA GLY A 5 -6.70 -1.71 71.22
C GLY A 5 -5.74 -1.22 70.12
N PHE A 6 -4.66 -1.97 69.91
CA PHE A 6 -3.69 -1.73 68.83
C PHE A 6 -4.18 -2.37 67.51
N VAL A 7 -4.15 -1.58 66.44
CA VAL A 7 -4.32 -2.04 65.05
C VAL A 7 -2.95 -2.46 64.52
N LEU A 8 -2.81 -3.73 64.11
CA LEU A 8 -1.60 -4.25 63.49
C LEU A 8 -1.61 -3.93 61.99
N GLY A 9 -0.78 -2.98 61.55
CA GLY A 9 -0.54 -2.70 60.13
C GLY A 9 0.47 -3.68 59.53
N LEU A 10 0.04 -4.46 58.54
CA LEU A 10 0.93 -5.29 57.71
C LEU A 10 1.62 -4.40 56.66
N LEU A 11 2.91 -4.13 56.87
CA LEU A 11 3.82 -3.55 55.87
C LEU A 11 4.29 -4.65 54.92
N LEU A 12 3.77 -4.67 53.69
CA LEU A 12 4.28 -5.47 52.59
C LEU A 12 5.49 -4.76 51.95
N PRO A 13 6.67 -5.39 51.85
CA PRO A 13 7.81 -4.78 51.18
C PRO A 13 7.58 -4.75 49.66
N LEU A 14 7.64 -3.56 49.06
CA LEU A 14 7.74 -3.37 47.62
C LEU A 14 9.07 -3.96 47.14
N MET A 15 9.03 -5.14 46.52
CA MET A 15 10.15 -5.62 45.72
C MET A 15 10.15 -4.91 44.36
N PRO A 16 11.27 -4.29 43.94
CA PRO A 16 11.37 -3.78 42.58
C PRO A 16 11.29 -4.98 41.62
N ARG A 17 10.24 -5.00 40.79
CA ARG A 17 10.19 -5.86 39.61
C ARG A 17 11.34 -5.45 38.70
N ALA A 18 12.43 -6.20 38.74
CA ALA A 18 13.38 -6.22 37.64
C ALA A 18 12.61 -6.74 36.43
N HIS A 19 12.20 -5.84 35.54
CA HIS A 19 11.79 -6.22 34.20
C HIS A 19 13.04 -6.78 33.51
N THR A 20 13.22 -8.10 33.59
CA THR A 20 14.04 -8.82 32.65
C THR A 20 13.41 -8.56 31.27
N SER A 21 13.96 -7.60 30.51
CA SER A 21 13.61 -7.52 29.10
C SER A 21 13.98 -8.86 28.51
N ALA A 22 12.99 -9.58 27.96
CA ALA A 22 13.29 -10.67 27.05
C ALA A 22 14.35 -10.18 26.07
N ASP A 23 15.46 -10.90 25.96
CA ASP A 23 16.61 -10.50 25.17
C ASP A 23 16.17 -10.39 23.71
N VAL A 24 15.85 -9.18 23.27
CA VAL A 24 15.47 -8.94 21.88
C VAL A 24 16.77 -9.06 21.10
N GLY A 25 17.03 -10.25 20.57
CA GLY A 25 18.25 -10.57 19.82
C GLY A 25 18.53 -9.51 18.74
N PHE A 26 19.81 -9.31 18.43
CA PHE A 26 20.22 -8.38 17.38
C PHE A 26 19.72 -8.89 16.03
N ARG A 27 18.77 -8.16 15.41
CA ARG A 27 18.12 -8.51 14.14
C ARG A 27 17.70 -7.27 13.37
N PHE A 28 17.51 -7.40 12.06
CA PHE A 28 16.81 -6.39 11.28
C PHE A 28 15.30 -6.42 11.56
N ALA A 29 14.58 -5.38 11.11
CA ALA A 29 13.13 -5.42 11.00
C ALA A 29 12.67 -6.60 10.13
N SER A 30 11.48 -7.13 10.40
CA SER A 30 10.98 -8.39 9.81
C SER A 30 10.96 -8.43 8.27
N TYR A 31 10.89 -7.29 7.61
CA TYR A 31 10.83 -7.15 6.15
C TYR A 31 12.13 -6.67 5.51
N ILE A 32 13.21 -6.49 6.27
CA ILE A 32 14.54 -6.19 5.73
C ILE A 32 15.25 -7.54 5.60
N ASP A 33 15.33 -8.01 4.36
CA ASP A 33 15.79 -9.37 4.04
C ASP A 33 16.45 -9.40 2.66
N ASP A 34 17.06 -10.52 2.30
CA ASP A 34 17.76 -10.73 1.02
C ASP A 34 16.82 -10.41 -0.17
N HIS A 35 17.39 -10.00 -1.32
CA HIS A 35 16.66 -9.64 -2.55
C HIS A 35 15.77 -8.39 -2.46
N MET A 36 15.81 -7.62 -1.37
CA MET A 36 14.94 -6.46 -1.22
C MET A 36 15.29 -5.28 -2.14
N VAL A 37 14.32 -4.41 -2.37
CA VAL A 37 14.54 -3.09 -2.99
C VAL A 37 14.40 -2.01 -1.92
N LEU A 38 15.41 -1.15 -1.83
CA LEU A 38 15.40 0.07 -1.05
C LEU A 38 15.09 1.27 -1.94
N GLN A 39 14.44 2.29 -1.38
CA GLN A 39 14.12 3.50 -2.11
C GLN A 39 15.39 4.24 -2.57
N LYS A 40 15.48 4.49 -3.87
CA LYS A 40 16.54 5.29 -4.50
C LYS A 40 16.37 6.80 -4.24
N GLU A 41 17.39 7.55 -4.64
CA GLU A 41 17.42 9.02 -4.67
C GLU A 41 16.17 9.66 -5.34
N PRO A 42 15.80 10.88 -4.94
CA PRO A 42 16.51 11.82 -4.05
C PRO A 42 16.35 11.55 -2.54
N ALA A 43 15.49 10.61 -2.16
CA ALA A 43 15.32 10.22 -0.77
C ALA A 43 16.42 9.24 -0.32
N GLY A 44 16.64 9.16 0.99
CA GLY A 44 17.44 8.13 1.65
C GLY A 44 16.58 6.92 2.04
N ALA A 45 17.16 5.72 1.98
CA ALA A 45 16.51 4.53 2.49
C ALA A 45 16.75 4.36 4.00
N VAL A 46 15.71 3.98 4.74
CA VAL A 46 15.80 3.72 6.18
C VAL A 46 16.10 2.26 6.45
N ILE A 47 17.15 2.01 7.23
CA ILE A 47 17.50 0.67 7.73
C ILE A 47 17.38 0.69 9.25
N TRP A 48 16.67 -0.30 9.80
CA TRP A 48 16.41 -0.36 11.23
C TRP A 48 16.22 -1.80 11.70
N GLY A 49 16.22 -1.97 13.01
CA GLY A 49 16.01 -3.27 13.63
C GLY A 49 16.07 -3.20 15.15
N TYR A 50 16.33 -4.35 15.75
CA TYR A 50 16.39 -4.51 17.19
C TYR A 50 17.79 -4.90 17.64
N GLY A 51 18.09 -4.61 18.90
CA GLY A 51 19.37 -4.90 19.50
C GLY A 51 19.38 -4.66 21.00
N ILE A 52 20.57 -4.73 21.58
CA ILE A 52 20.78 -4.60 23.02
C ILE A 52 20.88 -3.12 23.37
N SER A 53 20.03 -2.66 24.29
CA SER A 53 19.99 -1.28 24.78
C SER A 53 21.38 -0.70 25.07
N GLY A 54 21.68 0.48 24.52
CA GLY A 54 22.95 1.17 24.69
C GLY A 54 24.11 0.63 23.85
N ALA A 55 23.91 -0.43 23.06
CA ALA A 55 24.91 -0.89 22.12
C ALA A 55 25.05 0.05 20.91
N THR A 56 26.26 0.16 20.38
CA THR A 56 26.53 0.89 19.13
C THR A 56 26.22 -0.02 17.95
N VAL A 57 25.46 0.48 16.97
CA VAL A 57 25.21 -0.23 15.71
C VAL A 57 25.83 0.53 14.56
N THR A 58 26.66 -0.17 13.80
CA THR A 58 27.29 0.31 12.58
C THR A 58 26.64 -0.39 11.39
N VAL A 59 26.01 0.38 10.51
CA VAL A 59 25.47 -0.11 9.24
C VAL A 59 26.43 0.25 8.13
N THR A 60 26.83 -0.73 7.32
CA THR A 60 27.76 -0.56 6.19
C THR A 60 27.07 -1.07 4.94
N LEU A 61 27.08 -0.25 3.88
CA LEU A 61 26.65 -0.67 2.55
C LEU A 61 27.90 -0.96 1.71
N CYS A 62 27.93 -2.14 1.09
CA CYS A 62 29.05 -2.58 0.27
C CYS A 62 28.60 -2.96 -1.15
N GLN A 63 29.51 -2.80 -2.12
CA GLN A 63 29.39 -3.33 -3.48
C GLN A 63 30.73 -3.93 -3.87
N ASP A 64 30.75 -5.16 -4.39
CA ASP A 64 32.00 -5.85 -4.80
C ASP A 64 33.10 -5.81 -3.73
N GLN A 65 32.73 -5.99 -2.46
CA GLN A 65 33.60 -5.90 -1.27
C GLN A 65 34.13 -4.49 -0.93
N GLU A 66 33.85 -3.47 -1.75
CA GLU A 66 34.15 -2.08 -1.44
C GLU A 66 33.06 -1.46 -0.56
N THR A 67 33.45 -0.68 0.45
CA THR A 67 32.52 0.06 1.30
C THR A 67 32.06 1.32 0.59
N ILE A 68 30.78 1.39 0.25
CA ILE A 68 30.14 2.56 -0.38
C ILE A 68 29.82 3.61 0.68
N MET A 69 29.28 3.20 1.82
CA MET A 69 28.97 4.10 2.93
C MET A 69 28.89 3.38 4.27
N LYS A 70 28.98 4.19 5.34
CA LYS A 70 28.87 3.73 6.72
C LYS A 70 28.03 4.71 7.53
N LYS A 71 27.08 4.19 8.30
CA LYS A 71 26.25 4.94 9.25
C LYS A 71 26.39 4.33 10.64
N VAL A 72 26.38 5.17 11.67
CA VAL A 72 26.52 4.73 13.06
C VAL A 72 25.35 5.28 13.87
N THR A 73 24.77 4.44 14.72
CA THR A 73 23.67 4.78 15.61
C THR A 73 23.83 4.04 16.94
N GLN A 74 22.91 4.27 17.88
CA GLN A 74 22.83 3.56 19.14
C GLN A 74 21.48 2.88 19.26
N VAL A 75 21.44 1.72 19.92
CA VAL A 75 20.18 1.08 20.29
C VAL A 75 19.51 1.90 21.40
N LYS A 76 18.29 2.36 21.14
CA LYS A 76 17.48 3.15 22.07
C LYS A 76 17.05 2.32 23.28
N ALA A 77 17.22 2.87 24.48
CA ALA A 77 17.04 2.12 25.72
C ALA A 77 15.60 1.66 26.03
N HIS A 78 14.60 2.40 25.56
CA HIS A 78 13.19 2.10 25.88
C HIS A 78 12.50 1.21 24.85
N SER A 79 13.04 1.12 23.64
CA SER A 79 12.43 0.34 22.55
C SER A 79 13.30 -0.81 22.06
N ASN A 80 14.56 -0.91 22.50
CA ASN A 80 15.55 -1.85 21.97
C ASN A 80 15.72 -1.72 20.45
N ARG A 81 15.50 -0.53 19.88
CA ARG A 81 15.55 -0.30 18.44
C ARG A 81 16.74 0.55 18.05
N TRP A 82 17.31 0.26 16.90
CA TRP A 82 18.29 1.10 16.22
C TRP A 82 17.77 1.44 14.83
N MET A 83 18.20 2.57 14.28
CA MET A 83 17.80 3.06 12.96
C MET A 83 18.88 3.98 12.40
N VAL A 84 19.06 3.90 11.08
CA VAL A 84 19.87 4.83 10.28
C VAL A 84 19.12 5.21 9.01
N VAL A 85 19.41 6.41 8.50
CA VAL A 85 19.05 6.82 7.14
C VAL A 85 20.32 6.70 6.31
N LEU A 86 20.27 5.90 5.24
CA LEU A 86 21.35 5.82 4.25
C LEU A 86 21.36 7.10 3.40
N ASP A 87 22.53 7.49 2.89
CA ASP A 87 22.55 8.63 1.95
C ASP A 87 21.83 8.25 0.65
N PRO A 88 21.17 9.20 -0.04
CA PRO A 88 20.52 8.95 -1.31
C PRO A 88 21.49 8.30 -2.31
N LEU A 89 21.01 7.24 -2.96
CA LEU A 89 21.77 6.46 -3.93
C LEU A 89 21.02 6.37 -5.26
N LYS A 90 21.79 6.43 -6.35
CA LYS A 90 21.28 6.15 -7.70
C LYS A 90 20.67 4.74 -7.78
N PRO A 91 19.70 4.52 -8.67
CA PRO A 91 19.16 3.19 -8.87
C PRO A 91 20.25 2.20 -9.32
N GLY A 92 20.11 0.94 -8.91
CA GLY A 92 21.03 -0.14 -9.29
C GLY A 92 21.35 -1.08 -8.13
N GLY A 93 22.51 -1.72 -8.21
CA GLY A 93 22.93 -2.80 -7.31
C GLY A 93 23.42 -4.00 -8.12
N PRO A 94 23.55 -5.19 -7.51
CA PRO A 94 23.24 -5.47 -6.11
C PRO A 94 24.26 -4.89 -5.12
N TYR A 95 23.79 -4.62 -3.92
CA TYR A 95 24.58 -4.24 -2.76
C TYR A 95 24.42 -5.27 -1.63
N GLU A 96 25.32 -5.21 -0.66
CA GLU A 96 25.19 -5.90 0.63
C GLU A 96 25.03 -4.87 1.75
N VAL A 97 24.05 -5.09 2.64
CA VAL A 97 23.85 -4.30 3.87
C VAL A 97 24.33 -5.13 5.06
N MET A 98 25.37 -4.65 5.73
CA MET A 98 25.88 -5.26 6.96
C MET A 98 25.56 -4.38 8.16
N ALA A 99 24.91 -4.94 9.19
CA ALA A 99 24.73 -4.28 10.47
C ALA A 99 25.58 -4.96 11.54
N GLN A 100 26.39 -4.20 12.26
CA GLN A 100 27.27 -4.69 13.32
C GLN A 100 26.95 -4.01 14.64
N GLN A 101 26.56 -4.78 15.65
CA GLN A 101 26.32 -4.30 17.01
C GLN A 101 27.54 -4.57 17.89
N THR A 102 28.00 -3.55 18.61
CA THR A 102 29.09 -3.65 19.59
C THR A 102 28.66 -3.14 20.97
N LEU A 103 28.88 -3.95 22.01
CA LEU A 103 28.71 -3.57 23.41
C LEU A 103 29.81 -4.20 24.27
N GLY A 104 30.73 -3.39 24.77
CA GLY A 104 31.92 -3.88 25.47
C GLY A 104 32.76 -4.79 24.56
N ARG A 105 32.88 -6.09 24.91
CA ARG A 105 33.59 -7.09 24.10
C ARG A 105 32.67 -7.86 23.14
N MET A 106 31.36 -7.71 23.27
CA MET A 106 30.40 -8.41 22.43
C MET A 106 30.30 -7.72 21.07
N ASN A 107 30.38 -8.52 20.01
CA ASN A 107 30.21 -8.08 18.64
C ASN A 107 29.29 -9.08 17.90
N LEU A 108 28.18 -8.59 17.36
CA LEU A 108 27.24 -9.37 16.55
C LEU A 108 27.12 -8.73 15.18
N THR A 109 27.05 -9.53 14.13
CA THR A 109 26.96 -9.04 12.74
C THR A 109 25.81 -9.73 12.02
N LEU A 110 25.05 -8.94 11.27
CA LEU A 110 23.98 -9.36 10.38
C LEU A 110 24.31 -8.89 8.97
N ARG A 111 23.86 -9.64 7.97
CA ARG A 111 24.03 -9.29 6.55
C ARG A 111 22.73 -9.54 5.81
N VAL A 112 22.49 -8.68 4.84
CA VAL A 112 21.44 -8.80 3.83
C VAL A 112 22.10 -8.61 2.48
N HIS A 113 21.84 -9.51 1.55
CA HIS A 113 22.47 -9.62 0.25
C HIS A 113 21.47 -9.29 -0.87
N ASP A 114 22.00 -9.06 -2.07
CA ASP A 114 21.21 -8.76 -3.26
C ASP A 114 20.22 -7.60 -3.07
N VAL A 115 20.69 -6.53 -2.43
CA VAL A 115 19.88 -5.33 -2.19
C VAL A 115 19.95 -4.42 -3.40
N LEU A 116 18.80 -4.10 -4.00
CA LEU A 116 18.70 -3.15 -5.09
C LEU A 116 18.23 -1.78 -4.58
N PHE A 117 18.62 -0.71 -5.27
CA PHE A 117 18.04 0.63 -5.11
C PHE A 117 17.11 0.93 -6.29
N GLY A 118 15.87 1.27 -5.98
CA GLY A 118 14.77 1.41 -6.93
C GLY A 118 13.62 2.21 -6.36
N ASP A 119 12.50 2.30 -7.06
CA ASP A 119 11.29 2.89 -6.48
C ASP A 119 10.44 1.82 -5.80
N VAL A 120 10.05 2.07 -4.55
CA VAL A 120 9.29 1.11 -3.73
C VAL A 120 7.82 1.53 -3.64
N TRP A 121 6.92 0.62 -4.01
CA TRP A 121 5.47 0.82 -4.03
C TRP A 121 4.75 -0.15 -3.11
N LEU A 122 3.82 0.36 -2.31
CA LEU A 122 2.93 -0.42 -1.47
C LEU A 122 1.56 -0.56 -2.14
N CYS A 123 1.11 -1.78 -2.33
CA CYS A 123 -0.18 -2.12 -2.94
C CYS A 123 -1.12 -2.70 -1.88
N SER A 124 -2.28 -2.07 -1.69
CA SER A 124 -3.22 -2.44 -0.62
C SER A 124 -4.67 -2.35 -1.05
N GLY A 125 -5.55 -2.89 -0.22
CA GLY A 125 -6.99 -2.95 -0.45
C GLY A 125 -7.56 -4.35 -0.23
N GLN A 126 -8.61 -4.68 -0.97
CA GLN A 126 -9.38 -5.91 -0.77
C GLN A 126 -9.19 -6.92 -1.92
N SER A 127 -10.20 -7.76 -2.18
CA SER A 127 -10.15 -8.92 -3.07
C SER A 127 -9.60 -8.61 -4.46
N ASN A 128 -10.03 -7.50 -5.07
CA ASN A 128 -9.55 -7.10 -6.40
C ASN A 128 -8.06 -6.68 -6.42
N MET A 129 -7.52 -6.19 -5.30
CA MET A 129 -6.07 -6.05 -5.09
C MET A 129 -5.43 -7.41 -4.80
N GLN A 130 -6.07 -8.27 -4.00
CA GLN A 130 -5.49 -9.54 -3.52
C GLN A 130 -5.46 -10.65 -4.59
N MET A 131 -6.24 -10.55 -5.67
CA MET A 131 -6.22 -11.53 -6.76
C MET A 131 -4.81 -11.71 -7.32
N THR A 132 -4.41 -12.96 -7.53
CA THR A 132 -3.08 -13.33 -8.01
C THR A 132 -3.01 -13.37 -9.54
N VAL A 133 -1.79 -13.46 -10.10
CA VAL A 133 -1.60 -13.48 -11.56
C VAL A 133 -2.26 -14.70 -12.22
N SER A 134 -2.45 -15.81 -11.50
CA SER A 134 -3.18 -16.98 -12.02
C SER A 134 -4.69 -16.74 -12.17
N GLN A 135 -5.24 -15.68 -11.58
CA GLN A 135 -6.67 -15.38 -11.58
C GLN A 135 -7.11 -14.37 -12.66
N ILE A 136 -6.19 -13.91 -13.51
CA ILE A 136 -6.45 -12.84 -14.49
C ILE A 136 -6.43 -13.34 -15.94
N PHE A 137 -6.91 -12.52 -16.88
CA PHE A 137 -6.68 -12.80 -18.29
C PHE A 137 -5.18 -12.72 -18.63
N ASN A 138 -4.76 -13.51 -19.62
CA ASN A 138 -3.36 -13.64 -20.07
C ASN A 138 -2.37 -14.18 -19.02
N ALA A 139 -2.86 -14.78 -17.92
CA ALA A 139 -2.04 -15.36 -16.85
C ALA A 139 -0.88 -16.22 -17.34
N THR A 140 -1.13 -17.13 -18.30
CA THR A 140 -0.10 -18.05 -18.81
C THR A 140 1.08 -17.32 -19.45
N SER A 141 0.81 -16.29 -20.26
CA SER A 141 1.86 -15.48 -20.89
C SER A 141 2.63 -14.67 -19.84
N GLU A 142 1.94 -14.28 -18.78
CA GLU A 142 2.52 -13.42 -17.77
C GLU A 142 3.45 -14.19 -16.83
N LEU A 143 3.00 -15.38 -16.39
CA LEU A 143 3.78 -16.28 -15.56
C LEU A 143 5.00 -16.87 -16.30
N SER A 144 4.97 -16.95 -17.63
CA SER A 144 6.12 -17.46 -18.41
C SER A 144 7.20 -16.42 -18.66
N ASN A 145 6.91 -15.13 -18.49
CA ASN A 145 7.83 -14.05 -18.84
C ASN A 145 8.59 -13.45 -17.65
N THR A 146 8.52 -14.04 -16.46
CA THR A 146 9.13 -13.47 -15.24
C THR A 146 10.64 -13.30 -15.34
N ALA A 147 11.31 -14.11 -16.17
CA ALA A 147 12.74 -14.04 -16.42
C ALA A 147 13.21 -12.67 -16.95
N ALA A 148 12.34 -11.92 -17.63
CA ALA A 148 12.66 -10.59 -18.15
C ALA A 148 12.64 -9.49 -17.05
N TYR A 149 12.11 -9.79 -15.87
CA TYR A 149 11.77 -8.80 -14.84
C TYR A 149 12.46 -9.08 -13.51
N GLN A 150 13.66 -9.67 -13.53
CA GLN A 150 14.37 -9.99 -12.28
C GLN A 150 14.61 -8.76 -11.41
N SER A 151 14.82 -7.56 -11.99
CA SER A 151 14.95 -6.32 -11.20
C SER A 151 13.64 -5.79 -10.59
N VAL A 152 12.50 -6.46 -10.80
CA VAL A 152 11.24 -6.18 -10.09
C VAL A 152 11.11 -7.15 -8.93
N ARG A 153 11.38 -6.68 -7.70
CA ARG A 153 11.36 -7.53 -6.50
C ARG A 153 10.03 -7.43 -5.78
N ILE A 154 9.58 -8.54 -5.22
CA ILE A 154 8.24 -8.66 -4.64
C ILE A 154 8.27 -9.15 -3.20
N LEU A 155 7.36 -8.62 -2.37
CA LEU A 155 7.12 -9.07 -0.98
C LEU A 155 5.61 -9.11 -0.72
N SER A 156 5.13 -10.09 0.05
CA SER A 156 3.73 -10.15 0.52
C SER A 156 3.65 -10.25 2.04
N VAL A 157 2.89 -9.33 2.64
CA VAL A 157 2.65 -9.28 4.09
C VAL A 157 1.69 -10.39 4.51
N SER A 158 1.95 -11.04 5.64
CA SER A 158 1.03 -12.05 6.18
C SER A 158 -0.32 -11.45 6.58
N LEU A 159 -1.37 -12.25 6.38
CA LEU A 159 -2.72 -11.89 6.79
C LEU A 159 -2.84 -11.97 8.32
N VAL A 160 -2.59 -10.85 9.00
CA VAL A 160 -2.64 -10.71 10.45
C VAL A 160 -3.52 -9.51 10.82
N GLN A 161 -4.20 -9.62 11.96
CA GLN A 161 -4.97 -8.54 12.57
C GLN A 161 -4.43 -8.22 13.96
N ALA A 162 -4.54 -6.97 14.40
CA ALA A 162 -4.13 -6.57 15.74
C ALA A 162 -4.99 -5.42 16.27
N GLU A 163 -5.35 -5.47 17.55
CA GLU A 163 -6.11 -4.40 18.22
C GLU A 163 -5.30 -3.11 18.42
N GLN A 164 -3.97 -3.20 18.39
CA GLN A 164 -3.03 -2.09 18.60
C GLN A 164 -2.00 -2.03 17.48
N GLU A 165 -1.56 -0.82 17.16
CA GLU A 165 -0.50 -0.55 16.19
C GLU A 165 0.76 -1.37 16.53
N LEU A 166 1.13 -2.29 15.63
CA LEU A 166 2.35 -3.09 15.77
C LEU A 166 3.55 -2.28 15.28
N GLU A 167 4.68 -2.45 15.94
CA GLU A 167 5.94 -1.75 15.59
C GLU A 167 6.68 -2.41 14.41
N ASP A 168 6.54 -3.73 14.26
CA ASP A 168 7.15 -4.57 13.22
C ASP A 168 6.11 -5.61 12.75
N LEU A 169 6.27 -6.15 11.54
CA LEU A 169 5.29 -7.13 11.05
C LEU A 169 5.36 -8.38 11.92
N ALA A 170 4.19 -8.92 12.24
CA ALA A 170 4.08 -10.21 12.92
C ALA A 170 4.48 -11.38 12.01
N GLY A 171 4.42 -11.19 10.68
CA GLY A 171 4.83 -12.17 9.69
C GLY A 171 4.90 -11.60 8.28
N VAL A 172 5.74 -12.23 7.45
CA VAL A 172 5.85 -12.00 6.02
C VAL A 172 5.52 -13.33 5.33
N ASP A 173 4.50 -13.33 4.47
CA ASP A 173 4.00 -14.56 3.81
C ASP A 173 4.88 -14.95 2.62
N LEU A 174 5.36 -13.93 1.88
CA LEU A 174 6.37 -14.07 0.85
C LEU A 174 7.49 -13.07 1.16
N PRO A 175 8.66 -13.53 1.65
CA PRO A 175 9.84 -12.69 1.78
C PRO A 175 10.22 -12.03 0.46
N TRP A 176 11.07 -11.00 0.52
CA TRP A 176 11.60 -10.38 -0.69
C TRP A 176 12.18 -11.44 -1.61
N SER A 177 11.75 -11.41 -2.87
CA SER A 177 12.13 -12.43 -3.84
C SER A 177 12.13 -11.88 -5.25
N GLU A 178 12.91 -12.53 -6.11
CA GLU A 178 12.77 -12.40 -7.55
C GLU A 178 11.43 -12.98 -8.02
N PRO A 179 10.84 -12.48 -9.11
CA PRO A 179 9.54 -12.96 -9.57
C PRO A 179 9.69 -14.32 -10.26
N THR A 180 8.83 -15.25 -9.86
CA THR A 180 8.73 -16.59 -10.43
C THR A 180 7.26 -16.89 -10.76
N SER A 181 7.04 -17.86 -11.65
CA SER A 181 5.67 -18.32 -11.93
C SER A 181 4.95 -18.81 -10.67
N GLU A 182 5.70 -19.37 -9.72
CA GLU A 182 5.16 -19.86 -8.45
C GLU A 182 4.72 -18.69 -7.58
N ASN A 183 5.62 -17.78 -7.21
CA ASN A 183 5.28 -16.72 -6.25
C ASN A 183 4.32 -15.63 -6.80
N LEU A 184 4.15 -15.52 -8.12
CA LEU A 184 3.11 -14.70 -8.75
C LEU A 184 1.74 -15.40 -8.86
N GLY A 185 1.73 -16.74 -8.91
CA GLY A 185 0.57 -17.53 -9.32
C GLY A 185 0.08 -18.58 -8.32
N HIS A 186 0.61 -18.62 -7.09
CA HIS A 186 0.45 -19.69 -6.09
C HIS A 186 -0.95 -19.86 -5.50
N GLY A 187 -1.91 -20.23 -6.35
CA GLY A 187 -3.31 -20.38 -5.97
C GLY A 187 -4.04 -19.05 -5.83
N ASN A 188 -5.32 -19.15 -5.50
CA ASN A 188 -6.19 -17.98 -5.42
C ASN A 188 -5.92 -17.20 -4.14
N PHE A 189 -5.78 -15.87 -4.28
CA PHE A 189 -5.63 -14.92 -3.17
C PHE A 189 -4.42 -15.18 -2.24
N LYS A 190 -3.38 -15.84 -2.74
CA LYS A 190 -2.15 -16.15 -1.99
C LYS A 190 -0.94 -15.57 -2.72
N TYR A 191 -0.08 -14.87 -1.97
CA TYR A 191 1.08 -14.12 -2.47
C TYR A 191 0.75 -12.84 -3.26
N MET A 192 1.39 -12.66 -4.42
CA MET A 192 1.52 -11.38 -5.07
C MET A 192 0.24 -10.95 -5.79
N SER A 193 -0.17 -9.72 -5.50
CA SER A 193 -1.25 -9.04 -6.21
C SER A 193 -0.93 -8.92 -7.70
N ALA A 194 -1.86 -9.35 -8.55
CA ALA A 194 -1.74 -9.20 -10.00
C ALA A 194 -1.70 -7.73 -10.41
N VAL A 195 -2.53 -6.87 -9.80
CA VAL A 195 -2.54 -5.43 -10.09
C VAL A 195 -1.19 -4.82 -9.70
N CYS A 196 -0.66 -5.17 -8.54
CA CYS A 196 0.64 -4.68 -8.07
C CYS A 196 1.78 -5.11 -9.00
N TRP A 197 1.83 -6.41 -9.34
CA TRP A 197 2.81 -6.97 -10.27
C TRP A 197 2.81 -6.25 -11.61
N LEU A 198 1.65 -6.19 -12.26
CA LEU A 198 1.51 -5.61 -13.60
C LEU A 198 1.87 -4.11 -13.60
N PHE A 199 1.45 -3.38 -12.57
CA PHE A 199 1.80 -1.97 -12.41
C PHE A 199 3.32 -1.77 -12.30
N GLY A 200 3.98 -2.56 -11.45
CA GLY A 200 5.43 -2.46 -11.28
C GLY A 200 6.22 -2.92 -12.49
N ARG A 201 5.75 -3.96 -13.19
CA ARG A 201 6.28 -4.41 -14.47
C ARG A 201 6.22 -3.30 -15.53
N ASP A 202 5.06 -2.67 -15.71
CA ASP A 202 4.90 -1.60 -16.69
C ASP A 202 5.77 -0.37 -16.33
N LEU A 203 5.91 -0.09 -15.03
CA LEU A 203 6.85 0.94 -14.55
C LEU A 203 8.29 0.56 -14.90
N TYR A 204 8.69 -0.68 -14.66
CA TYR A 204 10.03 -1.16 -15.01
C TYR A 204 10.29 -1.03 -16.52
N ASP A 205 9.34 -1.43 -17.36
CA ASP A 205 9.45 -1.28 -18.82
C ASP A 205 9.65 0.18 -19.25
N THR A 206 9.06 1.11 -18.53
CA THR A 206 9.18 2.55 -18.83
C THR A 206 10.46 3.16 -18.26
N LEU A 207 10.80 2.82 -17.02
CA LEU A 207 11.81 3.49 -16.23
C LEU A 207 13.20 2.85 -16.34
N GLN A 208 13.25 1.55 -16.66
CA GLN A 208 14.46 0.77 -16.88
C GLN A 208 15.41 0.76 -15.65
N TYR A 209 14.84 0.72 -14.44
CA TYR A 209 15.57 0.55 -13.19
C TYR A 209 14.75 -0.24 -12.16
N PRO A 210 15.37 -0.77 -11.07
CA PRO A 210 14.70 -1.66 -10.13
C PRO A 210 13.39 -1.10 -9.52
N ILE A 211 12.41 -1.97 -9.32
CA ILE A 211 11.12 -1.64 -8.70
C ILE A 211 10.86 -2.63 -7.55
N GLY A 212 10.52 -2.10 -6.38
CA GLY A 212 10.11 -2.90 -5.23
C GLY A 212 8.59 -2.87 -5.06
N LEU A 213 7.96 -4.03 -4.92
CA LEU A 213 6.51 -4.15 -4.78
C LEU A 213 6.13 -4.87 -3.49
N ILE A 214 5.28 -4.25 -2.70
CA ILE A 214 4.79 -4.80 -1.43
C ILE A 214 3.29 -5.01 -1.54
N SER A 215 2.86 -6.26 -1.42
CA SER A 215 1.44 -6.63 -1.34
C SER A 215 1.00 -6.68 0.12
N SER A 216 0.04 -5.84 0.49
CA SER A 216 -0.61 -5.83 1.81
C SER A 216 -2.12 -5.66 1.62
N SER A 217 -2.81 -6.76 1.30
CA SER A 217 -4.22 -6.74 0.90
C SER A 217 -4.99 -7.94 1.45
N TRP A 218 -6.29 -7.76 1.73
CA TRP A 218 -7.14 -8.80 2.32
C TRP A 218 -8.59 -8.66 1.85
N SER A 219 -9.11 -9.69 1.19
CA SER A 219 -10.47 -9.82 0.67
C SER A 219 -11.58 -9.52 1.69
N GLY A 220 -12.67 -8.92 1.23
CA GLY A 220 -13.89 -8.70 2.01
C GLY A 220 -13.81 -7.60 3.06
N THR A 221 -12.74 -6.79 3.06
CA THR A 221 -12.47 -5.82 4.12
C THR A 221 -13.00 -4.42 3.78
N PRO A 222 -13.69 -3.74 4.73
CA PRO A 222 -14.09 -2.35 4.57
C PRO A 222 -12.93 -1.40 4.89
N ILE A 223 -13.01 -0.14 4.45
CA ILE A 223 -11.96 0.86 4.67
C ILE A 223 -11.67 1.13 6.16
N GLU A 224 -12.64 0.86 7.02
CA GLU A 224 -12.52 0.98 8.47
C GLU A 224 -11.42 0.09 9.06
N ALA A 225 -11.22 -1.11 8.51
CA ALA A 225 -10.18 -2.02 8.96
C ALA A 225 -8.77 -1.49 8.63
N TRP A 226 -8.64 -0.71 7.55
CA TRP A 226 -7.40 -0.15 7.01
C TRP A 226 -7.10 1.28 7.46
N SER A 227 -8.04 1.90 8.17
CA SER A 227 -7.91 3.26 8.68
C SER A 227 -7.45 3.22 10.13
N SER A 228 -6.53 4.10 10.50
CA SER A 228 -6.16 4.30 11.91
C SER A 228 -7.35 4.79 12.74
N GLY A 229 -7.30 4.56 14.06
CA GLY A 229 -8.36 5.02 14.97
C GLY A 229 -8.53 6.54 14.96
N ARG A 230 -7.45 7.29 14.67
CA ARG A 230 -7.48 8.75 14.52
C ARG A 230 -8.24 9.18 13.27
N SER A 231 -8.03 8.52 12.12
CA SER A 231 -8.76 8.79 10.88
C SER A 231 -10.25 8.51 11.01
N LEU A 232 -10.61 7.39 11.63
CA LEU A 232 -12.01 7.02 11.86
C LEU A 232 -12.71 7.99 12.80
N LYS A 233 -12.03 8.39 13.88
CA LYS A 233 -12.55 9.39 14.81
C LYS A 233 -12.76 10.75 14.13
N ALA A 234 -11.85 11.17 13.25
CA ALA A 234 -11.97 12.44 12.53
C ALA A 234 -13.20 12.48 11.60
N CYS A 235 -13.58 11.33 11.04
CA CYS A 235 -14.76 11.19 10.19
C CYS A 235 -16.06 10.84 10.95
N GLY A 236 -16.02 10.78 12.28
CA GLY A 236 -17.21 10.45 13.07
C GLY A 236 -17.73 9.03 12.85
N VAL A 237 -16.88 8.09 12.44
CA VAL A 237 -17.28 6.70 12.23
C VAL A 237 -17.74 6.10 13.59
N PRO A 238 -18.96 5.55 13.68
CA PRO A 238 -19.47 4.99 14.94
C PRO A 238 -18.58 3.86 15.46
N LYS A 239 -18.29 3.84 16.77
CA LYS A 239 -17.43 2.80 17.40
C LYS A 239 -17.97 1.37 17.28
N GLN A 240 -19.23 1.22 16.93
CA GLN A 240 -19.88 -0.06 16.66
C GLN A 240 -20.60 0.03 15.31
N GLY A 241 -20.07 -0.67 14.32
CA GLY A 241 -20.75 -1.01 13.08
C GLY A 241 -20.30 -2.41 12.73
N PHE A 242 -21.13 -3.42 13.02
CA PHE A 242 -20.86 -4.77 12.55
C PHE A 242 -21.34 -4.84 11.10
N ILE A 243 -20.43 -5.15 10.17
CA ILE A 243 -20.85 -5.89 8.97
C ILE A 243 -21.35 -7.22 9.51
N LEU A 244 -22.60 -7.61 9.19
CA LEU A 244 -23.09 -8.95 9.49
C LEU A 244 -22.05 -9.93 8.98
N SER A 245 -21.42 -10.66 9.91
CA SER A 245 -20.33 -11.58 9.62
C SER A 245 -20.85 -12.67 8.69
N ASP A 246 -20.69 -12.47 7.39
CA ASP A 246 -20.71 -13.57 6.45
C ASP A 246 -19.41 -14.35 6.73
N PRO A 247 -19.44 -15.66 7.01
CA PRO A 247 -18.24 -16.47 7.20
C PRO A 247 -17.24 -16.41 6.01
N VAL A 248 -17.61 -15.80 4.89
CA VAL A 248 -16.77 -15.55 3.70
C VAL A 248 -16.10 -14.15 3.71
N SER A 249 -16.42 -13.27 4.66
CA SER A 249 -15.90 -11.89 4.73
C SER A 249 -14.60 -11.79 5.56
N GLY A 250 -13.66 -10.96 5.11
CA GLY A 250 -12.42 -10.67 5.84
C GLY A 250 -12.62 -9.75 7.04
N PRO A 251 -11.55 -9.38 7.76
CA PRO A 251 -11.64 -8.58 8.97
C PRO A 251 -12.35 -7.23 8.73
N SER A 252 -13.39 -6.96 9.52
CA SER A 252 -14.19 -5.74 9.44
C SER A 252 -14.06 -4.84 10.68
N GLU A 253 -13.35 -5.30 11.71
CA GLU A 253 -13.11 -4.52 12.92
C GLU A 253 -12.25 -3.30 12.61
N HIS A 254 -12.49 -2.21 13.35
CA HIS A 254 -11.80 -0.95 13.10
C HIS A 254 -10.30 -1.06 13.33
N SER A 255 -9.54 -0.53 12.38
CA SER A 255 -8.08 -0.38 12.44
C SER A 255 -7.27 -1.67 12.55
N VAL A 256 -7.90 -2.86 12.57
CA VAL A 256 -7.15 -4.09 12.87
C VAL A 256 -6.12 -4.46 11.80
N LEU A 257 -6.36 -4.06 10.55
CA LEU A 257 -5.43 -4.26 9.43
C LEU A 257 -4.45 -3.11 9.28
N TRP A 258 -4.88 -1.87 9.55
CA TRP A 258 -3.96 -0.73 9.72
C TRP A 258 -2.86 -1.09 10.72
N ASN A 259 -3.27 -1.55 11.89
CA ASN A 259 -2.40 -1.86 13.02
C ASN A 259 -1.39 -2.96 12.71
N ALA A 260 -1.79 -4.00 11.99
CA ALA A 260 -0.99 -5.21 11.79
C ALA A 260 -0.25 -5.28 10.45
N MET A 261 -0.80 -4.67 9.39
CA MET A 261 -0.34 -4.88 8.01
C MET A 261 0.17 -3.62 7.32
N ILE A 262 -0.12 -2.43 7.85
CA ILE A 262 0.30 -1.15 7.25
C ILE A 262 1.21 -0.37 8.19
N HIS A 263 0.75 -0.09 9.42
CA HIS A 263 1.53 0.64 10.42
C HIS A 263 2.94 0.09 10.60
N PRO A 264 3.20 -1.23 10.66
CA PRO A 264 4.57 -1.73 10.84
C PRO A 264 5.56 -1.40 9.71
N LEU A 265 5.04 -1.07 8.52
CA LEU A 265 5.85 -0.68 7.37
C LEU A 265 6.25 0.80 7.39
N HIS A 266 5.74 1.62 8.33
CA HIS A 266 5.88 3.08 8.31
C HIS A 266 7.33 3.61 8.29
N ASN A 267 8.30 2.81 8.75
CA ASN A 267 9.71 3.16 8.70
C ASN A 267 10.33 3.01 7.33
N MET A 268 9.70 2.28 6.41
CA MET A 268 10.19 2.13 5.04
C MET A 268 10.00 3.43 4.25
N THR A 269 11.04 3.81 3.50
CA THR A 269 10.93 4.88 2.52
C THR A 269 10.15 4.39 1.30
N LEU A 270 9.07 5.07 0.92
CA LEU A 270 8.24 4.70 -0.23
C LEU A 270 8.25 5.78 -1.32
N LYS A 271 8.11 5.33 -2.58
CA LYS A 271 7.76 6.19 -3.71
C LYS A 271 6.27 6.47 -3.76
N GLY A 272 5.43 5.47 -3.49
CA GLY A 272 3.98 5.62 -3.61
C GLY A 272 3.14 4.46 -3.10
N VAL A 273 1.82 4.64 -3.13
CA VAL A 273 0.83 3.61 -2.78
C VAL A 273 -0.15 3.40 -3.93
N ILE A 274 -0.58 2.14 -4.13
CA ILE A 274 -1.69 1.75 -5.00
C ILE A 274 -2.80 1.13 -4.14
N TRP A 275 -4.03 1.57 -4.33
CA TRP A 275 -5.19 1.18 -3.53
C TRP A 275 -6.33 0.64 -4.39
N TYR A 276 -6.86 -0.54 -4.06
CA TYR A 276 -8.06 -1.06 -4.72
C TYR A 276 -9.02 -1.66 -3.69
N GLN A 277 -9.95 -0.82 -3.25
CA GLN A 277 -10.99 -1.15 -2.28
C GLN A 277 -12.18 -0.21 -2.41
N GLY A 278 -13.32 -0.70 -1.96
CA GLY A 278 -14.54 0.09 -1.77
C GLY A 278 -15.80 -0.76 -1.87
N GLU A 279 -15.69 -1.97 -2.43
CA GLU A 279 -16.84 -2.84 -2.67
C GLU A 279 -17.54 -3.22 -1.37
N SER A 280 -16.80 -3.51 -0.30
CA SER A 280 -17.40 -3.81 1.02
C SER A 280 -18.12 -2.59 1.62
N ASN A 281 -17.75 -1.37 1.24
CA ASN A 281 -18.41 -0.15 1.70
C ASN A 281 -19.64 0.24 0.88
N ALA A 282 -19.93 -0.43 -0.24
CA ALA A 282 -21.15 -0.19 -1.02
C ALA A 282 -22.44 -0.41 -0.21
N ASN A 283 -22.36 -1.25 0.83
CA ASN A 283 -23.46 -1.56 1.76
C ASN A 283 -23.12 -1.29 3.23
N PHE A 284 -21.99 -0.63 3.53
CA PHE A 284 -21.53 -0.38 4.89
C PHE A 284 -20.85 0.98 5.02
N ASN A 285 -21.41 1.85 5.88
CA ASN A 285 -20.94 3.23 6.10
C ASN A 285 -20.67 4.01 4.79
N ARG A 286 -21.44 3.71 3.74
CA ARG A 286 -21.24 4.25 2.39
C ARG A 286 -21.08 5.76 2.37
N ASP A 287 -21.99 6.46 3.05
CA ASP A 287 -22.03 7.93 3.09
C ASP A 287 -20.81 8.55 3.81
N LEU A 288 -20.05 7.76 4.57
CA LEU A 288 -18.83 8.21 5.25
C LEU A 288 -17.58 8.03 4.39
N TYR A 289 -17.66 7.31 3.26
CA TYR A 289 -16.50 6.98 2.42
C TYR A 289 -15.84 8.25 1.85
N ASN A 290 -16.61 9.29 1.57
CA ASN A 290 -16.10 10.59 1.11
C ASN A 290 -15.23 11.32 2.15
N CYS A 291 -15.29 10.89 3.42
CA CYS A 291 -14.44 11.36 4.49
C CYS A 291 -13.33 10.35 4.79
N THR A 292 -13.68 9.07 4.98
CA THR A 292 -12.73 8.07 5.45
C THR A 292 -11.61 7.82 4.44
N PHE A 293 -11.90 7.81 3.14
CA PHE A 293 -10.86 7.56 2.13
C PHE A 293 -9.84 8.70 1.99
N PRO A 294 -10.25 9.98 1.83
CA PRO A 294 -9.28 11.08 1.85
C PRO A 294 -8.49 11.18 3.16
N THR A 295 -9.14 10.90 4.28
CA THR A 295 -8.49 10.93 5.61
C THR A 295 -7.50 9.79 5.76
N LEU A 296 -7.80 8.59 5.25
CA LEU A 296 -6.86 7.46 5.20
C LEU A 296 -5.61 7.85 4.42
N ILE A 297 -5.77 8.42 3.21
CA ILE A 297 -4.63 8.84 2.37
C ILE A 297 -3.73 9.83 3.12
N GLU A 298 -4.33 10.87 3.70
CA GLU A 298 -3.58 11.90 4.41
C GLU A 298 -2.86 11.34 5.64
N ASP A 299 -3.51 10.42 6.34
CA ASP A 299 -2.96 9.79 7.53
C ASP A 299 -1.80 8.83 7.22
N TRP A 300 -1.91 8.05 6.14
CA TRP A 300 -0.83 7.20 5.65
C TRP A 300 0.36 8.07 5.24
N ARG A 301 0.12 9.14 4.48
CA ARG A 301 1.13 10.15 4.14
C ARG A 301 1.88 10.67 5.36
N GLN A 302 1.16 11.08 6.38
CA GLN A 302 1.78 11.57 7.61
C GLN A 302 2.58 10.47 8.34
N THR A 303 2.03 9.25 8.41
CA THR A 303 2.66 8.14 9.14
C THR A 303 3.96 7.70 8.48
N PHE A 304 3.95 7.45 7.17
CA PHE A 304 5.15 7.04 6.44
C PHE A 304 6.18 8.16 6.37
N HIS A 305 5.77 9.42 6.22
CA HIS A 305 6.71 10.55 6.29
C HIS A 305 7.40 10.60 7.67
N SER A 306 6.63 10.47 8.75
CA SER A 306 7.18 10.56 10.12
C SER A 306 8.04 9.35 10.47
N GLY A 307 7.59 8.14 10.14
CA GLY A 307 8.29 6.88 10.40
C GLY A 307 9.63 6.80 9.69
N SER A 308 9.62 7.11 8.39
CA SER A 308 10.82 7.12 7.55
C SER A 308 11.78 8.28 7.84
N GLN A 309 11.67 9.00 8.97
CA GLN A 309 12.52 10.15 9.29
C GLN A 309 12.49 11.25 8.22
N GLY A 310 11.30 11.49 7.67
CA GLY A 310 11.04 12.49 6.63
C GLY A 310 11.48 12.08 5.23
N GLN A 311 11.92 10.84 5.01
CA GLN A 311 12.43 10.40 3.71
C GLN A 311 11.32 10.09 2.69
N THR A 312 10.21 9.49 3.12
CA THR A 312 9.02 9.39 2.29
C THR A 312 8.43 10.79 2.12
N ASP A 313 8.18 11.21 0.87
CA ASP A 313 7.61 12.52 0.57
C ASP A 313 6.28 12.73 1.31
N ARG A 314 6.06 13.92 1.90
CA ARG A 314 4.86 14.20 2.70
C ARG A 314 3.57 14.11 1.89
N LEU A 315 3.64 14.36 0.59
CA LEU A 315 2.54 14.22 -0.35
C LEU A 315 2.88 13.16 -1.40
N PHE A 316 3.48 12.05 -0.96
CA PHE A 316 3.83 10.97 -1.88
C PHE A 316 2.60 10.53 -2.71
N PRO A 317 2.82 10.13 -3.98
CA PRO A 317 1.78 9.70 -4.90
C PRO A 317 0.88 8.58 -4.37
N PHE A 318 -0.44 8.78 -4.50
CA PHE A 318 -1.44 7.78 -4.12
C PHE A 318 -2.32 7.44 -5.32
N GLY A 319 -2.18 6.24 -5.87
CA GLY A 319 -3.02 5.73 -6.95
C GLY A 319 -4.18 4.91 -6.39
N PHE A 320 -5.36 5.01 -6.99
CA PHE A 320 -6.44 4.09 -6.67
C PHE A 320 -7.22 3.62 -7.89
N VAL A 321 -7.95 2.52 -7.74
CA VAL A 321 -8.84 1.99 -8.78
C VAL A 321 -10.28 2.35 -8.44
N GLN A 322 -10.93 3.09 -9.34
CA GLN A 322 -12.36 3.33 -9.26
C GLN A 322 -13.11 2.02 -9.49
N LEU A 323 -14.09 1.70 -8.64
CA LEU A 323 -14.72 0.38 -8.66
C LEU A 323 -15.28 -0.01 -10.03
N SER A 324 -15.11 -1.27 -10.43
CA SER A 324 -15.73 -1.83 -11.63
C SER A 324 -17.25 -1.89 -11.49
N SER A 325 -17.98 -1.97 -12.61
CA SER A 325 -19.38 -2.41 -12.56
C SER A 325 -19.47 -3.93 -12.32
N PHE A 326 -20.60 -4.39 -11.79
CA PHE A 326 -20.87 -5.81 -11.50
C PHE A 326 -22.35 -6.11 -11.77
N LEU A 327 -22.70 -7.39 -11.85
CA LEU A 327 -24.10 -7.82 -11.99
C LEU A 327 -24.79 -7.82 -10.63
N SER A 328 -25.69 -6.87 -10.41
CA SER A 328 -26.64 -6.91 -9.30
C SER A 328 -27.96 -7.54 -9.75
N HIS A 329 -28.48 -8.47 -8.96
CA HIS A 329 -29.81 -9.06 -9.14
C HIS A 329 -30.90 -8.29 -8.37
N ALA A 330 -30.52 -7.27 -7.60
CA ALA A 330 -31.44 -6.40 -6.86
C ALA A 330 -31.76 -5.15 -7.69
N ASN A 331 -33.02 -4.71 -7.64
CA ASN A 331 -33.48 -3.49 -8.32
C ASN A 331 -32.71 -2.25 -7.83
N SER A 332 -32.15 -1.48 -8.77
CA SER A 332 -31.61 -0.11 -8.61
C SER A 332 -30.83 0.16 -7.31
N ASP A 333 -29.78 -0.61 -7.02
CA ASP A 333 -28.83 -0.25 -5.95
C ASP A 333 -27.77 0.73 -6.50
N ASP A 334 -27.80 1.96 -5.99
CA ASP A 334 -26.83 3.01 -6.31
C ASP A 334 -25.54 2.91 -5.46
N GLY A 335 -25.32 1.81 -4.72
CA GLY A 335 -24.17 1.65 -3.83
C GLY A 335 -22.81 1.79 -4.50
N PHE A 336 -22.59 1.09 -5.62
CA PHE A 336 -21.34 1.21 -6.38
C PHE A 336 -21.17 2.60 -7.03
N PRO A 337 -22.18 3.16 -7.73
CA PRO A 337 -22.13 4.54 -8.21
C PRO A 337 -21.79 5.56 -7.12
N GLN A 338 -22.39 5.46 -5.94
CA GLN A 338 -22.11 6.35 -4.81
C GLN A 338 -20.68 6.17 -4.29
N ILE A 339 -20.19 4.93 -4.13
CA ILE A 339 -18.79 4.71 -3.74
C ILE A 339 -17.82 5.29 -4.76
N ARG A 340 -18.06 5.15 -6.07
CA ARG A 340 -17.19 5.77 -7.09
C ARG A 340 -17.12 7.28 -6.97
N TRP A 341 -18.24 7.93 -6.62
CA TRP A 341 -18.27 9.35 -6.35
C TRP A 341 -17.45 9.69 -5.10
N HIS A 342 -17.68 8.97 -4.01
CA HIS A 342 -16.97 9.13 -2.74
C HIS A 342 -15.46 8.83 -2.83
N GLN A 343 -15.03 7.92 -3.72
CA GLN A 343 -13.63 7.63 -4.01
C GLN A 343 -12.86 8.87 -4.50
N THR A 344 -13.56 9.87 -5.06
CA THR A 344 -12.99 11.14 -5.51
C THR A 344 -13.20 12.29 -4.51
N ALA A 345 -13.55 11.98 -3.25
CA ALA A 345 -13.95 12.95 -2.24
C ALA A 345 -15.13 13.84 -2.68
N ASP A 346 -15.99 13.31 -3.55
CA ASP A 346 -17.15 14.00 -4.16
C ASP A 346 -16.79 15.13 -5.14
N PHE A 347 -15.62 15.06 -5.79
CA PHE A 347 -15.21 16.02 -6.83
C PHE A 347 -15.39 15.48 -8.25
N GLY A 348 -15.53 14.17 -8.42
CA GLY A 348 -15.61 13.48 -9.72
C GLY A 348 -14.28 13.28 -10.43
N HIS A 349 -13.19 13.84 -9.90
CA HIS A 349 -11.85 13.73 -10.45
C HIS A 349 -10.80 13.80 -9.34
N VAL A 350 -9.59 13.30 -9.65
CA VAL A 350 -8.37 13.46 -8.86
C VAL A 350 -7.22 13.76 -9.82
N PRO A 351 -6.17 14.50 -9.40
CA PRO A 351 -6.02 15.12 -8.09
C PRO A 351 -7.04 16.24 -7.87
N ASN A 352 -7.40 16.48 -6.62
CA ASN A 352 -8.30 17.58 -6.24
C ASN A 352 -7.84 18.20 -4.91
N LEU A 353 -8.54 19.24 -4.43
CA LEU A 353 -8.15 19.99 -3.23
C LEU A 353 -8.08 19.15 -1.95
N ARG A 354 -8.83 18.03 -1.87
CA ARG A 354 -8.82 17.11 -0.73
C ARG A 354 -7.84 15.94 -0.90
N MET A 355 -7.43 15.67 -2.14
CA MET A 355 -6.59 14.54 -2.52
C MET A 355 -5.51 15.02 -3.53
N PRO A 356 -4.55 15.86 -3.10
CA PRO A 356 -3.44 16.26 -3.97
C PRO A 356 -2.53 15.06 -4.26
N ASN A 357 -1.78 15.09 -5.36
CA ASN A 357 -0.87 14.02 -5.79
C ASN A 357 -1.53 12.62 -5.79
N THR A 358 -2.78 12.57 -6.20
CA THR A 358 -3.57 11.35 -6.32
C THR A 358 -3.95 11.13 -7.78
N PHE A 359 -3.94 9.88 -8.23
CA PHE A 359 -4.38 9.49 -9.57
C PHE A 359 -5.35 8.30 -9.48
N MET A 360 -6.17 8.13 -10.52
CA MET A 360 -7.25 7.14 -10.53
C MET A 360 -7.22 6.34 -11.82
N ALA A 361 -7.25 5.01 -11.70
CA ALA A 361 -7.61 4.13 -12.80
C ALA A 361 -9.11 3.92 -12.80
N VAL A 362 -9.79 4.36 -13.86
CA VAL A 362 -11.21 4.02 -14.08
C VAL A 362 -11.29 2.54 -14.43
N ALA A 363 -12.14 1.77 -13.75
CA ALA A 363 -12.41 0.37 -14.09
C ALA A 363 -13.90 0.08 -14.34
N MET A 364 -14.74 1.13 -14.40
CA MET A 364 -16.20 1.02 -14.52
C MET A 364 -16.64 0.17 -15.73
N ASP A 365 -15.90 0.27 -16.83
CA ASP A 365 -16.08 -0.40 -18.12
C ASP A 365 -15.55 -1.85 -18.16
N LEU A 366 -14.81 -2.28 -17.13
CA LEU A 366 -14.10 -3.56 -17.14
C LEU A 366 -14.90 -4.72 -16.52
N CYS A 367 -16.22 -4.59 -16.41
CA CYS A 367 -17.08 -5.62 -15.82
C CYS A 367 -16.92 -6.97 -16.51
N ASP A 368 -16.71 -8.02 -15.73
CA ASP A 368 -16.59 -9.38 -16.21
C ASP A 368 -17.76 -10.22 -15.70
N ARG A 369 -18.84 -10.23 -16.49
CA ARG A 369 -20.06 -11.00 -16.20
C ARG A 369 -19.80 -12.50 -16.00
N ASN A 370 -18.75 -13.02 -16.62
CA ASN A 370 -18.42 -14.44 -16.67
C ASN A 370 -17.21 -14.78 -15.79
N SER A 371 -16.83 -13.91 -14.86
CA SER A 371 -15.73 -14.18 -13.95
C SER A 371 -16.09 -15.38 -13.05
N PRO A 372 -15.23 -16.42 -12.97
CA PRO A 372 -15.44 -17.56 -12.08
C PRO A 372 -15.32 -17.16 -10.60
N PHE A 373 -14.81 -15.96 -10.33
CA PHE A 373 -14.72 -15.38 -8.99
C PHE A 373 -15.92 -14.48 -8.67
N GLY A 374 -16.93 -14.41 -9.56
CA GLY A 374 -18.08 -13.53 -9.46
C GLY A 374 -17.88 -12.22 -10.22
N SER A 375 -18.98 -11.66 -10.75
CA SER A 375 -18.93 -10.49 -11.65
C SER A 375 -18.33 -9.21 -11.06
N ILE A 376 -18.19 -9.18 -9.73
CA ILE A 376 -17.52 -8.13 -8.95
C ILE A 376 -15.98 -8.18 -9.08
N HIS A 377 -15.42 -9.30 -9.53
CA HIS A 377 -13.99 -9.55 -9.67
C HIS A 377 -13.58 -9.61 -11.14
N PRO A 378 -13.36 -8.46 -11.81
CA PRO A 378 -12.97 -8.44 -13.21
C PRO A 378 -11.57 -9.04 -13.41
N ARG A 379 -11.43 -9.93 -14.39
CA ARG A 379 -10.16 -10.59 -14.74
C ARG A 379 -9.25 -9.73 -15.62
N ASP A 380 -9.76 -8.67 -16.23
CA ASP A 380 -8.91 -7.71 -16.96
C ASP A 380 -8.17 -6.78 -15.98
N LYS A 381 -7.12 -7.31 -15.37
CA LYS A 381 -6.21 -6.53 -14.52
C LYS A 381 -5.10 -5.83 -15.31
N GLN A 382 -4.90 -6.21 -16.57
CA GLN A 382 -3.94 -5.54 -17.46
C GLN A 382 -4.39 -4.11 -17.73
N THR A 383 -5.64 -3.91 -18.11
CA THR A 383 -6.16 -2.55 -18.34
C THR A 383 -6.18 -1.70 -17.06
N VAL A 384 -6.51 -2.31 -15.91
CA VAL A 384 -6.44 -1.63 -14.60
C VAL A 384 -5.02 -1.16 -14.30
N ALA A 385 -4.04 -2.06 -14.38
CA ALA A 385 -2.64 -1.76 -14.08
C ALA A 385 -2.04 -0.75 -15.06
N TYR A 386 -2.37 -0.86 -16.34
CA TYR A 386 -1.94 0.08 -17.37
C TYR A 386 -2.48 1.50 -17.09
N ARG A 387 -3.76 1.63 -16.74
CA ARG A 387 -4.35 2.94 -16.36
C ARG A 387 -3.68 3.52 -15.10
N LEU A 388 -3.36 2.68 -14.10
CA LEU A 388 -2.58 3.11 -12.93
C LEU A 388 -1.18 3.56 -13.31
N HIS A 389 -0.51 2.83 -14.20
CA HIS A 389 0.82 3.16 -14.72
C HIS A 389 0.86 4.51 -15.41
N LEU A 390 -0.11 4.79 -16.30
CA LEU A 390 -0.25 6.09 -16.95
C LEU A 390 -0.45 7.22 -15.91
N GLY A 391 -1.30 6.98 -14.92
CA GLY A 391 -1.50 7.92 -13.81
C GLY A 391 -0.24 8.17 -13.00
N ALA A 392 0.54 7.13 -12.70
CA ALA A 392 1.82 7.27 -12.02
C ALA A 392 2.82 8.06 -12.86
N ARG A 393 2.96 7.78 -14.16
CA ARG A 393 3.84 8.54 -15.06
C ARG A 393 3.53 10.04 -15.04
N ALA A 394 2.26 10.40 -15.14
CA ALA A 394 1.84 11.80 -15.11
C ALA A 394 1.99 12.46 -13.73
N VAL A 395 1.52 11.80 -12.66
CA VAL A 395 1.41 12.40 -11.32
C VAL A 395 2.64 12.15 -10.44
N ALA A 396 3.18 10.92 -10.45
CA ALA A 396 4.33 10.52 -9.62
C ALA A 396 5.70 10.84 -10.24
N TYR A 397 5.78 10.82 -11.58
CA TYR A 397 7.00 11.08 -12.33
C TYR A 397 6.96 12.39 -13.12
N GLY A 398 5.83 13.09 -13.13
CA GLY A 398 5.70 14.42 -13.70
C GLY A 398 5.76 14.47 -15.23
N GLU A 399 5.57 13.33 -15.90
CA GLU A 399 5.59 13.25 -17.36
C GLU A 399 4.51 14.15 -17.97
N LYS A 400 4.90 14.94 -18.96
CA LYS A 400 4.02 15.91 -19.63
C LYS A 400 3.49 15.35 -20.93
N MET A 401 2.36 15.85 -21.39
CA MET A 401 1.72 15.45 -22.65
C MET A 401 1.31 13.97 -22.71
N LEU A 402 1.13 13.33 -21.55
CA LEU A 402 0.59 11.98 -21.45
C LEU A 402 -0.92 12.03 -21.18
N THR A 403 -1.70 11.34 -22.00
CA THR A 403 -3.13 11.17 -21.77
C THR A 403 -3.34 10.01 -20.80
N PHE A 404 -3.82 10.30 -19.60
CA PHE A 404 -4.12 9.28 -18.57
C PHE A 404 -5.50 9.46 -17.93
N GLU A 405 -6.17 10.59 -18.18
CA GLU A 405 -7.50 10.91 -17.69
C GLU A 405 -8.51 10.91 -18.83
N GLY A 406 -9.76 10.59 -18.50
CA GLY A 406 -10.90 10.78 -19.42
C GLY A 406 -11.29 12.26 -19.55
N PRO A 407 -12.18 12.59 -20.50
CA PRO A 407 -12.64 13.96 -20.69
C PRO A 407 -13.47 14.43 -19.48
N LEU A 408 -13.19 15.63 -18.99
CA LEU A 408 -14.07 16.29 -18.02
C LEU A 408 -15.04 17.21 -18.75
N PRO A 409 -16.36 17.11 -18.49
CA PRO A 409 -17.31 18.05 -19.05
C PRO A 409 -17.07 19.45 -18.49
N LYS A 410 -17.06 20.46 -19.36
CA LYS A 410 -17.02 21.87 -18.99
C LYS A 410 -18.33 22.34 -18.36
N LYS A 411 -19.46 21.77 -18.80
CA LYS A 411 -20.80 22.07 -18.27
C LYS A 411 -21.66 20.82 -18.29
N ILE A 412 -22.41 20.63 -17.21
CA ILE A 412 -23.46 19.62 -17.08
C ILE A 412 -24.78 20.36 -16.84
N GLU A 413 -25.80 20.08 -17.65
CA GLU A 413 -27.11 20.73 -17.54
C GLU A 413 -28.23 19.69 -17.56
N LEU A 414 -28.95 19.58 -16.44
CA LEU A 414 -30.10 18.70 -16.32
C LEU A 414 -31.36 19.41 -16.85
N LEU A 415 -31.84 18.97 -18.01
CA LEU A 415 -33.08 19.43 -18.60
C LEU A 415 -34.22 18.51 -18.15
N ALA A 416 -34.57 18.58 -16.86
CA ALA A 416 -35.50 17.66 -16.21
C ALA A 416 -36.86 17.53 -16.93
N HIS A 417 -37.42 18.64 -17.38
CA HIS A 417 -38.68 18.68 -18.14
C HIS A 417 -38.63 17.96 -19.50
N LYS A 418 -37.42 17.71 -20.03
CA LYS A 418 -37.18 16.96 -21.27
C LYS A 418 -36.63 15.56 -21.03
N GLY A 419 -36.31 15.20 -19.78
CA GLY A 419 -35.61 13.96 -19.46
C GLY A 419 -34.22 13.86 -20.09
N LEU A 420 -33.55 14.99 -20.32
CA LEU A 420 -32.24 15.03 -20.98
C LEU A 420 -31.14 15.53 -20.03
N LEU A 421 -29.94 14.97 -20.18
CA LEU A 421 -28.70 15.47 -19.59
C LEU A 421 -27.82 16.01 -20.72
N ASN A 422 -27.52 17.30 -20.70
CA ASN A 422 -26.65 17.92 -21.67
C ASN A 422 -25.23 18.03 -21.09
N LEU A 423 -24.25 17.43 -21.76
CA LEU A 423 -22.84 17.44 -21.39
C LEU A 423 -22.07 18.23 -22.45
N MET A 424 -21.46 19.34 -22.05
CA MET A 424 -20.64 20.16 -22.93
C MET A 424 -19.18 19.97 -22.60
N TYR A 425 -18.39 19.56 -23.58
CA TYR A 425 -16.94 19.41 -23.46
C TYR A 425 -16.24 20.56 -24.18
N SER A 426 -15.10 21.00 -23.63
CA SER A 426 -14.25 22.01 -24.29
C SER A 426 -13.46 21.45 -25.46
N GLN A 427 -13.37 20.12 -25.54
CA GLN A 427 -12.62 19.38 -26.53
C GLN A 427 -13.54 18.52 -27.39
N GLN A 428 -13.11 18.26 -28.62
CA GLN A 428 -13.79 17.32 -29.49
C GLN A 428 -13.65 15.90 -28.92
N ILE A 429 -14.78 15.23 -28.67
CA ILE A 429 -14.78 13.81 -28.29
C ILE A 429 -14.71 12.99 -29.57
N LEU A 430 -13.70 12.13 -29.66
CA LEU A 430 -13.58 11.13 -30.73
C LEU A 430 -14.02 9.79 -30.16
N VAL A 431 -15.21 9.34 -30.57
CA VAL A 431 -15.70 8.02 -30.20
C VAL A 431 -15.12 7.01 -31.19
N GLN A 432 -14.18 6.18 -30.73
CA GLN A 432 -13.69 5.04 -31.49
C GLN A 432 -14.34 3.76 -30.98
N ARG A 433 -15.03 3.04 -31.86
CA ARG A 433 -15.61 1.75 -31.54
C ARG A 433 -14.48 0.71 -31.57
N GLN A 434 -14.07 0.20 -30.41
CA GLN A 434 -12.98 -0.77 -30.30
C GLN A 434 -13.44 -2.18 -30.70
N ASP A 435 -14.62 -2.61 -30.23
CA ASP A 435 -15.31 -3.82 -30.68
C ASP A 435 -16.85 -3.73 -30.48
N ASP A 436 -17.57 -4.85 -30.60
CA ASP A 436 -19.04 -4.91 -30.43
C ASP A 436 -19.51 -4.82 -28.96
N LYS A 437 -18.62 -4.79 -27.97
CA LYS A 437 -18.94 -4.93 -26.53
C LYS A 437 -18.30 -3.88 -25.62
N ILE A 438 -17.24 -3.19 -26.05
CA ILE A 438 -16.52 -2.21 -25.25
C ILE A 438 -16.32 -0.91 -26.06
N PHE A 439 -16.66 0.22 -25.43
CA PHE A 439 -16.31 1.55 -25.93
C PHE A 439 -15.11 2.04 -25.13
N GLU A 440 -14.01 2.36 -25.81
CA GLU A 440 -12.87 3.08 -25.21
C GLU A 440 -12.78 4.45 -25.89
N GLU A 441 -12.93 5.53 -25.13
CA GLU A 441 -12.75 6.89 -25.65
C GLU A 441 -11.26 7.26 -25.63
N ASN A 442 -10.59 7.10 -26.78
CA ASN A 442 -9.18 7.42 -26.97
C ASN A 442 -8.97 8.81 -27.60
N TYR A 443 -7.87 9.50 -27.24
CA TYR A 443 -7.51 10.82 -27.79
C TYR A 443 -6.18 10.78 -28.55
N LYS A 444 -6.10 11.51 -29.68
CA LYS A 444 -4.84 11.99 -30.25
C LYS A 444 -4.73 13.49 -30.01
N VAL A 445 -3.62 13.91 -29.41
CA VAL A 445 -3.20 15.31 -29.44
C VAL A 445 -2.69 15.59 -30.85
N ASN A 446 -3.57 16.06 -31.75
CA ASN A 446 -3.10 16.64 -33.00
C ASN A 446 -2.59 18.05 -32.69
N THR A 447 -1.29 18.18 -32.46
CA THR A 447 -0.59 19.44 -32.75
C THR A 447 -0.56 19.61 -34.26
N LEU A 448 -1.39 20.52 -34.77
CA LEU A 448 -1.17 21.15 -36.07
C LEU A 448 -1.25 22.67 -35.86
N GLN A 449 -0.23 23.35 -36.39
CA GLN A 449 0.03 24.80 -36.34
C GLN A 449 -1.13 25.63 -36.86
#